data_AF-A0A7K4KNV3-F1
#
_entry.id   AF-A0A7K4KNV3-F1
#
_cell.length_a   1.000
_cell.length_b   1.000
_cell.length_c   1.000
_cell.angle_alpha   90.00
_cell.angle_beta   90.00
_cell.angle_gamma   90.00
#
_symmetry.space_group_name_H-M   'P 1'
#
loop_
_entity.id
_entity.type
_entity.pdbx_description
1 polymer ?
#
loop_
_entity_poly.entity_id
_entity_poly.type
_entity_poly.pdbx_seq_one_letter_code
_entity_poly.pdbx_strand_id
1 'polypeptide(L)' 'PGHPGHRWSRPAPQKEEEEEEEEDPVDAMVARTGCAAQHGALQDCMAEQRDWRRCQALVHALRDCMARHERRRQ' A
#
# COMPACT_ATOMS: atom_id res chain seq x y z
N PRO A 1 -33.82 19.11 2.11
CA PRO A 1 -32.72 18.45 1.37
C PRO A 1 -31.38 19.19 1.62
N GLY A 2 -30.45 18.54 2.30
CA GLY A 2 -29.10 19.06 2.52
C GLY A 2 -28.38 18.29 3.61
N HIS A 3 -27.53 17.35 3.23
CA HIS A 3 -26.63 16.67 4.17
C HIS A 3 -25.43 17.58 4.46
N PRO A 4 -25.04 17.82 5.73
CA PRO A 4 -23.85 18.59 6.03
C PRO A 4 -22.59 17.79 5.66
N GLY A 5 -21.79 18.35 4.76
CA GLY A 5 -20.51 17.76 4.34
C GLY A 5 -19.53 17.65 5.50
N HIS A 6 -18.79 16.55 5.54
CA HIS A 6 -17.74 16.33 6.53
C HIS A 6 -16.61 17.36 6.33
N ARG A 7 -16.46 18.25 7.31
CA ARG A 7 -15.38 19.24 7.39
C ARG A 7 -14.14 18.58 8.00
N TRP A 8 -13.16 18.21 7.18
CA TRP A 8 -11.86 17.72 7.66
C TRP A 8 -11.01 18.90 8.13
N SER A 9 -11.29 19.42 9.33
CA SER A 9 -10.37 20.29 10.04
C SER A 9 -9.50 19.44 10.97
N ARG A 10 -8.36 18.95 10.47
CA ARG A 10 -7.32 18.36 11.32
C ARG A 10 -6.24 19.42 11.56
N PRO A 11 -6.03 19.89 12.79
CA PRO A 11 -4.94 20.84 13.07
C PRO A 11 -3.62 20.10 12.92
N ALA A 12 -2.71 20.65 12.13
CA ALA A 12 -1.35 20.16 11.98
C ALA A 12 -0.53 20.59 13.21
N PRO A 13 0.12 19.66 13.95
CA PRO A 13 1.24 20.04 14.79
C PRO A 13 2.45 20.23 13.87
N GLN A 14 2.98 21.45 13.88
CA GLN A 14 4.23 21.83 13.26
C GLN A 14 5.36 21.03 13.91
N LYS A 15 5.96 20.12 13.16
CA LYS A 15 7.32 19.62 13.41
C LYS A 15 8.11 19.91 12.15
N GLU A 16 8.98 20.90 12.27
CA GLU A 16 9.94 21.28 11.27
C GLU A 16 11.01 20.18 11.18
N GLU A 17 11.34 19.80 9.94
CA GLU A 17 12.65 19.28 9.54
C GLU A 17 13.05 17.88 10.06
N GLU A 18 12.35 16.87 9.56
CA GLU A 18 13.04 15.74 8.95
C GLU A 18 12.24 15.44 7.67
N GLU A 19 12.81 15.76 6.50
CA GLU A 19 12.42 15.11 5.24
C GLU A 19 12.83 13.62 5.34
N GLU A 20 12.26 12.91 6.32
CA GLU A 20 12.14 11.47 6.23
C GLU A 20 11.04 11.31 5.19
N GLU A 21 11.43 11.03 3.94
CA GLU A 21 10.55 10.54 2.90
C GLU A 21 9.63 9.50 3.55
N GLU A 22 8.40 9.89 3.92
CA GLU A 22 7.53 9.06 4.75
C GLU A 22 7.28 7.77 3.97
N GLU A 23 8.01 6.71 4.33
CA GLU A 23 7.92 5.41 3.66
C GLU A 23 6.45 4.98 3.75
N ASP A 24 5.84 4.65 2.61
CA ASP A 24 4.41 4.36 2.57
C ASP A 24 4.11 3.25 3.61
N PRO A 25 3.14 3.45 4.52
CA PRO A 25 2.88 2.49 5.59
C PRO A 25 2.60 1.07 5.08
N VAL A 26 2.06 0.94 3.86
CA VAL A 26 1.85 -0.34 3.18
C VAL A 26 3.16 -0.93 2.70
N ASP A 27 4.04 -0.14 2.09
CA ASP A 27 5.37 -0.59 1.67
C ASP A 27 6.20 -1.09 2.87
N ALA A 28 6.25 -0.33 3.95
CA ALA A 28 6.92 -0.72 5.19
C ALA A 28 6.34 -2.01 5.79
N MET A 29 5.01 -2.18 5.74
CA MET A 29 4.35 -3.42 6.17
C MET A 29 4.75 -4.60 5.27
N VAL A 30 4.71 -4.41 3.96
CA VAL A 30 5.00 -5.45 2.97
C VAL A 30 6.47 -5.90 3.03
N ALA A 31 7.40 -4.97 3.28
CA ALA A 31 8.81 -5.28 3.49
C ALA A 31 9.00 -6.29 4.63
N ARG A 32 8.25 -6.14 5.72
CA ARG A 32 8.30 -7.02 6.90
C ARG A 32 7.73 -8.42 6.67
N THR A 33 6.94 -8.64 5.63
CA THR A 33 6.35 -9.97 5.31
C THR A 33 7.21 -10.80 4.36
N GLY A 34 8.25 -10.19 3.77
CA GLY A 34 9.05 -10.81 2.70
C GLY A 34 8.32 -10.90 1.35
N CYS A 35 7.25 -10.12 1.17
CA CYS A 35 6.44 -10.08 -0.06
C CYS A 35 6.70 -8.84 -0.93
N ALA A 36 7.76 -8.09 -0.64
CA ALA A 36 8.11 -6.85 -1.34
C ALA A 36 8.33 -7.05 -2.85
N ALA A 37 8.93 -8.17 -3.27
CA ALA A 37 9.16 -8.43 -4.69
C ALA A 37 7.84 -8.52 -5.50
N GLN A 38 6.82 -9.19 -4.95
CA GLN A 38 5.50 -9.29 -5.60
C GLN A 38 4.78 -7.94 -5.59
N HIS A 39 5.01 -7.12 -4.56
CA HIS A 39 4.42 -5.79 -4.45
C HIS A 39 5.02 -4.82 -5.46
N GLY A 40 6.36 -4.75 -5.55
CA GLY A 40 7.05 -3.93 -6.54
C GLY A 40 6.66 -4.33 -7.96
N ALA A 41 6.64 -5.62 -8.29
CA ALA A 41 6.20 -6.08 -9.60
C ALA A 41 4.74 -5.68 -9.93
N LEU A 42 3.86 -5.67 -8.92
CA LEU A 42 2.48 -5.20 -9.09
C LEU A 42 2.43 -3.68 -9.30
N GLN A 43 3.20 -2.89 -8.55
CA GLN A 43 3.32 -1.44 -8.73
C GLN A 43 3.83 -1.11 -10.15
N ASP A 44 4.88 -1.80 -10.61
CA ASP A 44 5.43 -1.66 -11.96
C ASP A 44 4.38 -1.94 -13.03
N CYS A 45 3.66 -3.06 -12.91
CA CYS A 45 2.59 -3.39 -13.85
C CYS A 45 1.48 -2.34 -13.86
N MET A 46 1.10 -1.80 -12.70
CA MET A 46 0.07 -0.76 -12.63
C MET A 46 0.56 0.56 -13.24
N ALA A 47 1.84 0.90 -13.05
CA ALA A 47 2.45 2.08 -13.65
C ALA A 47 2.50 1.98 -15.19
N GLU A 48 2.87 0.81 -15.72
CA GLU A 48 2.94 0.57 -17.16
C GLU A 48 1.55 0.45 -17.81
N GLN A 49 0.70 -0.42 -17.26
CA GLN A 49 -0.54 -0.83 -17.93
C GLN A 49 -1.70 0.13 -17.67
N ARG A 50 -1.71 0.77 -16.48
CA ARG A 50 -2.80 1.64 -16.01
C ARG A 50 -4.19 0.98 -16.03
N ASP A 51 -4.24 -0.36 -16.12
CA ASP A 51 -5.43 -1.20 -16.01
C ASP A 51 -5.10 -2.40 -15.11
N TRP A 52 -5.60 -2.36 -13.88
CA TRP A 52 -5.34 -3.38 -12.85
C TRP A 52 -5.81 -4.78 -13.27
N ARG A 53 -6.78 -4.89 -14.21
CA ARG A 53 -7.25 -6.19 -14.71
C ARG A 53 -6.16 -6.95 -15.46
N ARG A 54 -5.24 -6.23 -16.11
CA ARG A 54 -4.06 -6.82 -16.78
C ARG A 54 -3.00 -7.30 -15.78
N CYS A 55 -3.04 -6.79 -14.55
CA CYS A 55 -2.11 -7.14 -13.48
C CYS A 55 -2.64 -8.23 -12.54
N GLN A 56 -3.77 -8.88 -12.85
CA GLN A 56 -4.40 -9.87 -11.98
C GLN A 56 -3.45 -10.99 -11.55
N ALA A 57 -2.58 -11.47 -12.43
CA ALA A 57 -1.59 -12.49 -12.07
C ALA A 57 -0.67 -12.04 -10.91
N LEU A 58 -0.23 -10.78 -10.94
CA LEU A 58 0.63 -10.19 -9.90
C LEU A 58 -0.15 -9.92 -8.61
N VAL A 59 -1.41 -9.48 -8.71
CA VAL A 59 -2.32 -9.35 -7.56
C VAL A 59 -2.48 -10.70 -6.84
N HIS A 60 -2.70 -11.78 -7.60
CA HIS A 60 -2.82 -13.12 -7.04
C HIS A 60 -1.51 -13.58 -6.40
N ALA A 61 -0.36 -13.34 -7.05
CA ALA A 61 0.95 -13.69 -6.50
C ALA A 61 1.23 -12.98 -5.16
N LEU A 62 0.92 -11.68 -5.07
CA LEU A 62 1.05 -10.92 -3.83
C LEU A 62 0.11 -11.47 -2.74
N ARG A 63 -1.16 -11.73 -3.08
CA ARG A 63 -2.14 -12.30 -2.14
C ARG A 63 -1.70 -13.66 -1.61
N ASP A 64 -1.20 -14.53 -2.47
CA ASP A 64 -0.71 -15.85 -2.07
C ASP A 64 0.54 -15.76 -1.20
N CYS A 65 1.42 -14.78 -1.46
CA CYS A 65 2.57 -14.52 -0.59
C CYS A 65 2.14 -14.10 0.82
N MET A 66 1.23 -13.14 0.93
CA MET A 66 0.71 -12.68 2.21
C MET A 66 -0.03 -13.78 2.96
N ALA A 67 -0.84 -14.58 2.26
CA ALA A 67 -1.51 -15.73 2.86
C ALA A 67 -0.53 -16.77 3.42
N ARG A 68 0.61 -17.01 2.76
CA ARG A 68 1.68 -17.87 3.30
C ARG A 68 2.33 -17.26 4.54
N HIS A 69 2.56 -15.94 4.54
CA HIS A 69 3.09 -15.23 5.72
C HIS A 69 2.15 -15.35 6.93
N GLU A 70 0.87 -15.08 6.74
CA GLU A 70 -0.14 -15.18 7.81
C GLU A 70 -0.26 -16.60 8.37
N ARG A 71 -0.09 -17.64 7.55
CA ARG A 71 -0.06 -19.03 8.03
C ARG A 71 1.20 -19.37 8.84
N ARG A 72 2.33 -18.71 8.55
CA ARG A 72 3.58 -18.89 9.32
C ARG A 72 3.57 -18.14 10.66
N ARG A 73 2.69 -17.15 10.80
CA ARG A 73 2.52 -16.37 12.04
C ARG A 73 1.51 -16.94 13.01
N GLN A 74 0.68 -17.89 12.57
CA GLN A 74 -0.24 -18.69 13.40
C GLN A 74 0.50 -19.87 14.02
#